data_AF-A0A4V1XH29-F1
#
_entry.id   AF-A0A4V1XH29-F1
#
_cell.length_a   1.000
_cell.length_b   1.000
_cell.length_c   1.000
_cell.angle_alpha   90.00
_cell.angle_beta   90.00
_cell.angle_gamma   90.00
#
_symmetry.space_group_name_H-M   'P 1'
#
loop_
_entity.id
_entity.type
_entity.pdbx_description
1 polymer ?
#
loop_
_entity_poly.entity_id
_entity_poly.type
_entity_poly.pdbx_seq_one_letter_code
_entity_poly.pdbx_strand_id
1 'polypeptide(L)'
;MSNPDDIPASYFRQQWTGATDVFTVLFILGGDVVQLALAAVAGDVIVPLAFSFGWVAYAISALLSAIGENRLVRCPPEVSMLVVNVKNGYTRANQSWLLSRFMKTYTYWMPAEVRDAEQNPRPASDDGFESQRMGRHTALCVSVYHWSATGKPGVPARDWVWWSGLVVTVLQLGIAAVPFGLYDDWSVFLLTAAGTLLVYATGSMPQWRREKWQARRQKKDVALTLGNGTKHVIIVQGADSGLDLEDLAANIAPDMFSTRIYTSALAVFWLLFLFTSTAVQSHTWFLLAVGGLGMLHNLIVAGAPRSPSSLGLPIELSKVSADVGGTPHEDPVIFAETKVMWTLMELEMNYENWGKSLLGEFFPGNLMSWEEQWWNSSDPQERRLLLRQAKEKFFQKRMA
;
A
#
# COMPACT_ATOMS: atom_id res chain seq x y z
N MET A 1 18.00 49.75 33.19
CA MET A 1 16.60 49.29 33.09
C MET A 1 16.40 48.85 31.66
N SER A 2 16.34 47.54 31.41
CA SER A 2 16.04 46.98 30.08
C SER A 2 14.61 47.36 29.68
N ASN A 3 14.41 47.74 28.42
CA ASN A 3 13.10 48.10 27.88
C ASN A 3 12.18 46.87 28.01
N PRO A 4 10.94 46.98 28.54
CA PRO A 4 10.05 45.82 28.72
C PRO A 4 9.74 45.06 27.41
N ASP A 5 9.89 45.72 26.26
CA ASP A 5 9.72 45.10 24.92
C ASP A 5 10.94 44.29 24.46
N ASP A 6 12.11 44.42 25.10
CA ASP A 6 13.30 43.60 24.80
C ASP A 6 13.27 42.24 25.51
N ILE A 7 12.38 42.08 26.49
CA ILE A 7 12.25 40.85 27.29
C ILE A 7 11.71 39.71 26.41
N PRO A 8 10.61 39.86 25.63
CA PRO A 8 10.17 38.81 24.71
C PRO A 8 11.21 38.50 23.63
N ALA A 9 11.84 39.52 23.06
CA ALA A 9 12.84 39.34 21.99
C ALA A 9 14.09 38.58 22.46
N SER A 10 14.54 38.85 23.69
CA SER A 10 15.66 38.12 24.31
C SER A 10 15.29 36.68 24.67
N TYR A 11 14.07 36.42 25.15
CA TYR A 11 13.57 35.05 25.36
C TYR A 11 13.48 34.25 24.07
N PHE A 12 12.90 34.84 23.00
CA PHE A 12 12.88 34.20 21.69
C PHE A 12 14.31 33.92 21.23
N ARG A 13 15.20 34.91 21.25
CA ARG A 13 16.60 34.72 20.83
C ARG A 13 17.30 33.62 21.65
N GLN A 14 17.02 33.50 22.94
CA GLN A 14 17.56 32.44 23.78
C GLN A 14 17.02 31.06 23.37
N GLN A 15 15.73 30.95 23.04
CA GLN A 15 15.14 29.69 22.58
C GLN A 15 15.58 29.31 21.16
N TRP A 16 15.83 30.30 20.29
CA TRP A 16 16.45 30.14 18.98
C TRP A 16 17.97 29.90 19.04
N THR A 17 18.60 29.94 20.22
CA THR A 17 20.03 29.62 20.37
C THR A 17 20.26 28.34 21.18
N GLY A 18 19.48 28.08 22.23
CA GLY A 18 19.44 26.84 22.98
C GLY A 18 18.21 26.00 22.63
N ALA A 19 18.38 24.99 21.78
CA ALA A 19 17.27 24.17 21.30
C ALA A 19 16.83 23.04 22.28
N THR A 20 17.43 22.95 23.48
CA THR A 20 17.31 21.79 24.38
C THR A 20 15.86 21.41 24.71
N ASP A 21 15.01 22.41 25.01
CA ASP A 21 13.61 22.18 25.39
C ASP A 21 12.72 21.78 24.19
N VAL A 22 13.10 22.17 22.97
CA VAL A 22 12.34 21.85 21.75
C VAL A 22 12.49 20.37 21.39
N PHE A 23 13.62 19.73 21.72
CA PHE A 23 13.83 18.31 21.42
C PHE A 23 12.84 17.40 22.13
N THR A 24 12.62 17.63 23.42
CA THR A 24 11.70 16.81 24.22
C THR A 24 10.28 16.86 23.64
N VAL A 25 9.85 18.04 23.19
CA VAL A 25 8.54 18.21 22.52
C VAL A 25 8.51 17.47 21.19
N LEU A 26 9.56 17.59 20.38
CA LEU A 26 9.64 16.87 19.11
C LEU A 26 9.62 15.35 19.31
N PHE A 27 10.22 14.83 20.40
CA PHE A 27 10.25 13.39 20.68
C PHE A 27 8.87 12.79 20.98
N ILE A 28 7.94 13.62 21.43
CA ILE A 28 6.57 13.23 21.78
C ILE A 28 5.63 13.35 20.56
N LEU A 29 6.01 14.12 19.53
CA LEU A 29 5.21 14.32 18.34
C LEU A 29 5.62 13.38 17.20
N GLY A 30 4.66 12.97 16.37
CA GLY A 30 4.94 12.24 15.12
C GLY A 30 5.03 10.72 15.25
N GLY A 31 4.56 10.12 16.35
CA GLY A 31 4.48 8.66 16.50
C GLY A 31 3.67 7.98 15.37
N ASP A 32 2.61 8.63 14.88
CA ASP A 32 1.79 8.12 13.78
C ASP A 32 2.55 8.06 12.45
N VAL A 33 3.43 9.03 12.20
CA VAL A 33 4.28 9.07 11.00
C VAL A 33 5.28 7.90 11.05
N VAL A 34 5.89 7.67 12.21
CA VAL A 34 6.79 6.52 12.43
C VAL A 34 6.03 5.20 12.22
N GLN A 35 4.82 5.07 12.76
CA GLN A 35 4.01 3.87 12.59
C GLN A 35 3.69 3.58 11.12
N LEU A 36 3.27 4.60 10.35
CA LEU A 36 2.99 4.45 8.92
C LEU A 36 4.25 4.14 8.11
N ALA A 37 5.38 4.76 8.44
CA ALA A 37 6.65 4.49 7.78
C ALA A 37 7.13 3.05 8.05
N LEU A 38 6.96 2.57 9.29
CA LEU A 38 7.22 1.17 9.64
C LEU A 38 6.27 0.21 8.91
N ALA A 39 4.97 0.50 8.86
CA ALA A 39 4.02 -0.32 8.09
C ALA A 39 4.47 -0.44 6.63
N ALA A 40 4.96 0.66 6.04
CA ALA A 40 5.45 0.72 4.67
C ALA A 40 6.71 -0.11 4.41
N VAL A 41 7.71 -0.12 5.31
CA VAL A 41 9.05 -0.70 5.02
C VAL A 41 9.37 -1.97 5.84
N ALA A 42 8.73 -2.16 7.00
CA ALA A 42 9.11 -3.23 7.91
C ALA A 42 8.81 -4.64 7.37
N GLY A 43 9.35 -5.66 8.03
CA GLY A 43 9.07 -7.07 7.71
C GLY A 43 10.03 -7.76 6.75
N ASP A 44 11.13 -7.08 6.38
CA ASP A 44 12.39 -7.73 6.00
C ASP A 44 13.31 -7.86 7.22
N VAL A 45 14.45 -8.55 7.09
CA VAL A 45 15.44 -8.76 8.17
C VAL A 45 16.06 -7.43 8.63
N ILE A 46 16.22 -6.48 7.71
CA ILE A 46 16.74 -5.14 7.99
C ILE A 46 15.69 -4.14 7.52
N VAL A 47 15.37 -3.19 8.41
CA VAL A 47 14.41 -2.12 8.13
C VAL A 47 15.17 -0.79 8.10
N PRO A 48 15.62 -0.34 6.91
CA PRO A 48 16.32 0.92 6.77
C PRO A 48 15.32 2.07 6.90
N LEU A 49 15.09 2.50 8.14
CA LEU A 49 14.29 3.66 8.46
C LEU A 49 15.15 4.66 9.25
N ALA A 50 15.07 5.95 8.92
CA ALA A 50 15.90 6.95 9.56
C ALA A 50 15.49 7.19 11.02
N PHE A 51 16.49 7.53 11.85
CA PHE A 51 16.24 7.95 13.22
C PHE A 51 15.55 9.31 13.22
N SER A 52 14.51 9.50 14.03
CA SER A 52 13.76 10.78 14.09
C SER A 52 13.20 11.00 15.49
N PHE A 53 12.47 12.08 15.70
CA PHE A 53 11.98 12.39 17.05
C PHE A 53 10.75 11.54 17.45
N GLY A 54 9.83 11.19 16.55
CA GLY A 54 8.57 10.51 16.92
C GLY A 54 8.65 9.07 17.46
N TRP A 55 9.85 8.52 17.65
CA TRP A 55 10.04 7.12 18.06
C TRP A 55 9.61 6.83 19.49
N VAL A 56 9.76 7.77 20.42
CA VAL A 56 9.35 7.55 21.82
C VAL A 56 7.83 7.49 21.92
N ALA A 57 7.13 8.42 21.28
CA ALA A 57 5.68 8.39 21.16
C ALA A 57 5.19 7.10 20.49
N TYR A 58 5.85 6.69 19.39
CA TYR A 58 5.59 5.41 18.76
C TYR A 58 5.81 4.23 19.70
N ALA A 59 6.88 4.21 20.49
CA ALA A 59 7.21 3.10 21.39
C ALA A 59 6.18 2.92 22.51
N ILE A 60 5.72 4.02 23.12
CA ILE A 60 4.64 4.00 24.11
C ILE A 60 3.34 3.52 23.47
N SER A 61 3.01 4.05 22.29
CA SER A 61 1.90 3.55 21.50
C SER A 61 2.08 2.06 21.32
N ALA A 62 3.14 1.57 20.66
CA ALA A 62 3.48 0.17 20.37
C ALA A 62 3.31 -0.76 21.58
N LEU A 63 3.76 -0.34 22.76
CA LEU A 63 3.57 -1.07 24.01
C LEU A 63 2.08 -1.30 24.36
N LEU A 64 1.24 -0.27 24.23
CA LEU A 64 -0.18 -0.34 24.59
C LEU A 64 -0.95 -1.43 23.82
N SER A 65 -0.82 -1.53 22.51
CA SER A 65 -1.48 -2.57 21.71
C SER A 65 -0.71 -3.89 21.70
N ALA A 66 0.59 -3.92 22.02
CA ALA A 66 1.23 -5.19 22.33
C ALA A 66 0.60 -5.83 23.59
N ILE A 67 0.29 -5.02 24.60
CA ILE A 67 -0.41 -5.46 25.82
C ILE A 67 -1.89 -5.78 25.52
N GLY A 68 -2.59 -4.89 24.80
CA GLY A 68 -4.05 -5.00 24.58
C GLY A 68 -4.47 -5.99 23.50
N GLU A 69 -3.83 -5.93 22.32
CA GLU A 69 -4.24 -6.68 21.13
C GLU A 69 -3.16 -7.65 20.62
N ASN A 70 -1.98 -7.63 21.24
CA ASN A 70 -0.76 -8.29 20.77
C ASN A 70 -0.40 -8.03 19.30
N ARG A 71 -0.49 -6.75 18.89
CA ARG A 71 -0.19 -6.33 17.52
C ARG A 71 0.76 -5.13 17.42
N LEU A 72 1.48 -5.05 16.31
CA LEU A 72 2.32 -3.91 15.94
C LEU A 72 1.73 -3.09 14.79
N VAL A 73 1.09 -3.73 13.81
CA VAL A 73 0.43 -3.08 12.67
C VAL A 73 -0.95 -2.59 13.12
N ARG A 74 -1.03 -1.32 13.53
CA ARG A 74 -2.30 -0.67 13.91
C ARG A 74 -2.85 0.26 12.84
N CYS A 75 -2.17 0.40 11.73
CA CYS A 75 -2.63 1.30 10.68
C CYS A 75 -4.00 0.79 10.20
N PRO A 76 -5.06 1.60 10.27
CA PRO A 76 -6.35 1.23 9.70
C PRO A 76 -6.22 1.16 8.17
N PRO A 77 -7.14 0.47 7.48
CA PRO A 77 -7.26 0.55 6.03
C PRO A 77 -7.34 2.01 5.57
N GLU A 78 -6.54 2.38 4.58
CA GLU A 78 -6.49 3.75 4.04
C GLU A 78 -7.66 4.05 3.09
N VAL A 79 -8.25 3.01 2.50
CA VAL A 79 -9.40 3.08 1.60
C VAL A 79 -10.37 1.95 1.92
N SER A 80 -11.67 2.23 1.84
CA SER A 80 -12.70 1.19 1.90
C SER A 80 -12.64 0.39 0.61
N MET A 81 -12.38 -0.90 0.72
CA MET A 81 -12.34 -1.81 -0.42
C MET A 81 -12.97 -3.15 -0.04
N LEU A 82 -13.45 -3.83 -1.06
CA LEU A 82 -14.06 -5.14 -0.97
C LEU A 82 -13.17 -6.17 -1.63
N VAL A 83 -13.17 -7.35 -1.02
CA VAL A 83 -12.46 -8.52 -1.49
C VAL A 83 -13.51 -9.57 -1.79
N VAL A 84 -13.68 -9.86 -3.08
CA VAL A 84 -14.72 -10.75 -3.60
C VAL A 84 -14.07 -12.02 -4.09
N ASN A 85 -14.52 -13.16 -3.59
CA ASN A 85 -14.14 -14.46 -4.12
C ASN A 85 -14.94 -14.72 -5.40
N VAL A 86 -14.24 -14.77 -6.53
CA VAL A 86 -14.89 -14.83 -7.85
C VAL A 86 -15.47 -16.21 -8.19
N LYS A 87 -15.24 -17.24 -7.36
CA LYS A 87 -15.82 -18.57 -7.56
C LYS A 87 -17.19 -18.73 -6.91
N ASN A 88 -17.40 -18.12 -5.74
CA ASN A 88 -18.62 -18.29 -4.95
C ASN A 88 -19.38 -16.99 -4.69
N GLY A 89 -18.86 -15.83 -5.11
CA GLY A 89 -19.45 -14.52 -4.87
C GLY A 89 -19.40 -14.05 -3.42
N TYR A 90 -18.61 -14.70 -2.54
CA TYR A 90 -18.48 -14.24 -1.16
C TYR A 90 -17.68 -12.94 -1.11
N THR A 91 -18.27 -11.92 -0.51
CA THR A 91 -17.69 -10.58 -0.37
C THR A 91 -17.29 -10.33 1.08
N ARG A 92 -16.08 -9.78 1.26
CA ARG A 92 -15.55 -9.37 2.57
C ARG A 92 -15.05 -7.93 2.51
N ALA A 93 -15.35 -7.15 3.54
CA ALA A 93 -14.76 -5.83 3.73
C ALA A 93 -13.29 -5.95 4.18
N ASN A 94 -12.42 -5.17 3.56
CA ASN A 94 -10.99 -5.20 3.88
C ASN A 94 -10.67 -4.49 5.20
N GLN A 95 -9.98 -5.20 6.09
CA GLN A 95 -9.41 -4.69 7.34
C GLN A 95 -7.88 -4.60 7.30
N SER A 96 -7.25 -4.97 6.17
CA SER A 96 -5.80 -4.93 6.01
C SER A 96 -5.32 -3.59 5.47
N TRP A 97 -4.38 -2.97 6.20
CA TRP A 97 -3.66 -1.79 5.71
C TRP A 97 -2.94 -2.08 4.39
N LEU A 98 -2.31 -3.27 4.26
CA LEU A 98 -1.53 -3.65 3.08
C LEU A 98 -2.36 -3.64 1.79
N LEU A 99 -3.53 -4.30 1.81
CA LEU A 99 -4.42 -4.35 0.65
C LEU A 99 -5.00 -2.98 0.32
N SER A 100 -5.34 -2.19 1.35
CA SER A 100 -5.83 -0.83 1.13
C SER A 100 -4.76 0.05 0.48
N ARG A 101 -3.50 -0.05 0.91
CA ARG A 101 -2.36 0.67 0.35
C ARG A 101 -2.09 0.24 -1.08
N PHE A 102 -2.16 -1.06 -1.34
CA PHE A 102 -2.06 -1.64 -2.68
C PHE A 102 -3.11 -1.05 -3.63
N MET A 103 -4.39 -1.02 -3.22
CA MET A 103 -5.48 -0.48 -4.05
C MET A 103 -5.39 1.05 -4.21
N LYS A 104 -5.10 1.79 -3.13
CA LYS A 104 -4.97 3.26 -3.17
C LYS A 104 -3.87 3.72 -4.12
N THR A 105 -2.77 2.97 -4.20
CA THR A 105 -1.62 3.31 -5.05
C THR A 105 -1.73 2.74 -6.46
N TYR A 106 -2.87 2.16 -6.83
CA TYR A 106 -3.05 1.50 -8.13
C TYR A 106 -2.67 2.39 -9.30
N THR A 107 -3.06 3.65 -9.30
CA THR A 107 -2.74 4.62 -10.37
C THR A 107 -1.24 4.81 -10.61
N TYR A 108 -0.40 4.58 -9.59
CA TYR A 108 1.06 4.67 -9.68
C TYR A 108 1.67 3.44 -10.35
N TRP A 109 1.24 2.24 -9.94
CA TRP A 109 1.84 0.99 -10.43
C TRP A 109 1.04 0.31 -11.57
N MET A 110 -0.12 0.88 -11.94
CA MET A 110 -0.96 0.41 -13.03
C MET A 110 -0.14 0.28 -14.34
N PRO A 111 -0.14 -0.91 -14.98
CA PRO A 111 0.55 -1.13 -16.24
C PRO A 111 0.07 -0.16 -17.34
N ALA A 112 0.97 0.15 -18.27
CA ALA A 112 0.67 1.09 -19.36
C ALA A 112 -0.45 0.57 -20.25
N GLU A 113 -0.54 -0.73 -20.42
CA GLU A 113 -1.57 -1.43 -21.20
C GLU A 113 -2.96 -1.25 -20.59
N VAL A 114 -3.06 -1.30 -19.25
CA VAL A 114 -4.33 -1.05 -18.54
C VAL A 114 -4.72 0.42 -18.63
N ARG A 115 -3.74 1.33 -18.52
CA ARG A 115 -3.96 2.77 -18.68
C ARG A 115 -4.44 3.11 -20.09
N ASP A 116 -3.87 2.48 -21.10
CA ASP A 116 -4.29 2.63 -22.50
C ASP A 116 -5.71 2.08 -22.67
N ALA A 117 -6.03 0.89 -22.14
CA ALA A 117 -7.38 0.33 -22.19
C ALA A 117 -8.43 1.18 -21.45
N GLU A 118 -8.04 1.93 -20.40
CA GLU A 118 -8.94 2.87 -19.73
C GLU A 118 -9.26 4.11 -20.59
N GLN A 119 -8.27 4.59 -21.34
CA GLN A 119 -8.41 5.78 -22.20
C GLN A 119 -9.03 5.45 -23.56
N ASN A 120 -8.69 4.28 -24.08
CA ASN A 120 -9.04 3.75 -25.38
C ASN A 120 -9.67 2.36 -25.20
N PRO A 121 -10.94 2.28 -24.77
CA PRO A 121 -11.62 0.98 -24.68
C PRO A 121 -11.57 0.30 -26.04
N ARG A 122 -10.91 -0.85 -26.10
CA ARG A 122 -10.85 -1.66 -27.31
C ARG A 122 -12.22 -2.32 -27.48
N PRO A 123 -12.86 -2.21 -28.65
CA PRO A 123 -14.01 -3.06 -28.93
C PRO A 123 -13.54 -4.52 -28.89
N ALA A 124 -14.10 -5.33 -28.00
CA ALA A 124 -13.78 -6.75 -27.94
C ALA A 124 -14.18 -7.40 -29.27
N SER A 125 -13.22 -8.12 -29.88
CA SER A 125 -13.37 -9.12 -30.95
C SER A 125 -14.17 -8.72 -32.19
N ASP A 126 -13.49 -8.61 -33.35
CA ASP A 126 -13.88 -9.03 -34.72
C ASP A 126 -15.36 -8.95 -35.19
N ASP A 127 -16.20 -8.14 -34.55
CA ASP A 127 -17.64 -8.04 -34.84
C ASP A 127 -17.92 -7.19 -36.08
N GLY A 128 -16.87 -6.75 -36.79
CA GLY A 128 -16.96 -5.96 -38.02
C GLY A 128 -17.53 -4.55 -37.82
N PHE A 129 -17.86 -4.17 -36.58
CA PHE A 129 -18.29 -2.84 -36.24
C PHE A 129 -17.06 -2.01 -35.90
N GLU A 130 -16.54 -1.28 -36.89
CA GLU A 130 -15.64 -0.16 -36.64
C GLU A 130 -16.39 0.84 -35.76
N SER A 131 -16.32 0.65 -34.44
CA SER A 131 -16.67 1.69 -33.49
C SER A 131 -15.67 2.81 -33.74
N GLN A 132 -16.05 3.75 -34.60
CA GLN A 132 -15.40 5.04 -34.75
C GLN A 132 -15.02 5.52 -33.35
N ARG A 133 -13.74 5.86 -33.22
CA ARG A 133 -13.04 6.34 -32.02
C ARG A 133 -13.65 7.64 -31.48
N MET A 134 -14.92 7.62 -31.09
CA MET A 134 -15.50 8.65 -30.26
C MET A 134 -14.81 8.49 -28.92
N GLY A 135 -13.94 9.45 -28.56
CA GLY A 135 -13.22 9.48 -27.29
C GLY A 135 -14.16 9.21 -26.12
N ARG A 136 -14.23 7.95 -25.71
CA ARG A 136 -15.24 7.45 -24.78
C ARG A 136 -14.51 6.92 -23.57
N HIS A 137 -14.95 7.40 -22.42
CA HIS A 137 -14.47 6.93 -21.13
C HIS A 137 -14.94 5.50 -20.89
N THR A 138 -14.01 4.64 -20.50
CA THR A 138 -14.30 3.30 -19.98
C THR A 138 -15.09 3.41 -18.68
N ALA A 139 -16.20 2.66 -18.57
CA ALA A 139 -17.05 2.65 -17.38
C ALA A 139 -16.51 1.71 -16.30
N LEU A 140 -16.05 0.52 -16.71
CA LEU A 140 -15.37 -0.43 -15.86
C LEU A 140 -14.20 -1.05 -16.63
N CYS A 141 -13.06 -1.17 -15.96
CA CYS A 141 -11.85 -1.80 -16.43
C CYS A 141 -11.48 -2.90 -15.44
N VAL A 142 -11.67 -4.15 -15.86
CA VAL A 142 -11.26 -5.34 -15.12
C VAL A 142 -9.91 -5.80 -15.67
N SER A 143 -8.93 -5.92 -14.79
CA SER A 143 -7.57 -6.36 -15.14
C SER A 143 -7.22 -7.62 -14.37
N VAL A 144 -6.74 -8.64 -15.08
CA VAL A 144 -6.42 -9.95 -14.51
C VAL A 144 -4.91 -10.06 -14.32
N TYR A 145 -4.51 -10.43 -13.11
CA TYR A 145 -3.12 -10.61 -12.69
C TYR A 145 -2.90 -12.03 -12.20
N HIS A 146 -1.68 -12.51 -12.32
CA HIS A 146 -1.22 -13.76 -11.70
C HIS A 146 -0.05 -13.48 -10.75
N TRP A 147 0.21 -14.43 -9.85
CA TRP A 147 1.43 -14.39 -9.05
C TRP A 147 2.66 -14.58 -9.94
N SER A 148 3.68 -13.75 -9.73
CA SER A 148 4.96 -13.87 -10.43
C SER A 148 5.64 -15.20 -10.05
N ALA A 149 6.25 -15.87 -11.02
CA ALA A 149 7.05 -17.07 -10.79
C ALA A 149 8.39 -16.75 -10.10
N THR A 150 8.89 -15.51 -10.23
CA THR A 150 10.20 -15.10 -9.72
C THR A 150 10.13 -14.59 -8.28
N GLY A 151 9.04 -13.90 -7.93
CA GLY A 151 8.83 -13.30 -6.62
C GLY A 151 8.26 -14.28 -5.60
N LYS A 152 8.72 -14.19 -4.34
CA LYS A 152 8.12 -14.94 -3.22
C LYS A 152 7.07 -14.07 -2.51
N PRO A 153 5.78 -14.46 -2.49
CA PRO A 153 4.76 -13.73 -1.74
C PRO A 153 5.11 -13.60 -0.25
N GLY A 154 4.85 -12.41 0.32
CA GLY A 154 5.20 -12.07 1.70
C GLY A 154 6.68 -11.73 1.93
N VAL A 155 7.44 -11.48 0.86
CA VAL A 155 8.79 -10.93 0.92
C VAL A 155 8.83 -9.66 0.05
N PRO A 156 8.99 -8.47 0.66
CA PRO A 156 9.03 -7.22 -0.10
C PRO A 156 10.31 -7.10 -0.93
N ALA A 157 10.19 -6.70 -2.19
CA ALA A 157 11.33 -6.32 -3.01
C ALA A 157 11.93 -4.98 -2.56
N ARG A 158 13.25 -4.83 -2.71
CA ARG A 158 13.98 -3.60 -2.37
C ARG A 158 13.80 -2.58 -3.49
N ASP A 159 13.20 -1.44 -3.16
CA ASP A 159 12.98 -0.31 -4.06
C ASP A 159 13.73 0.94 -3.58
N TRP A 160 13.52 2.05 -4.27
CA TRP A 160 14.14 3.33 -3.91
C TRP A 160 13.78 3.79 -2.48
N VAL A 161 12.57 3.48 -1.99
CA VAL A 161 12.14 3.81 -0.62
C VAL A 161 13.03 3.08 0.38
N TRP A 162 13.28 1.79 0.17
CA TRP A 162 14.18 1.00 0.99
C TRP A 162 15.62 1.56 0.97
N TRP A 163 16.16 1.85 -0.22
CA TRP A 163 17.53 2.41 -0.34
C TRP A 163 17.67 3.81 0.25
N SER A 164 16.63 4.64 0.16
CA SER A 164 16.65 5.99 0.69
C SER A 164 16.88 6.02 2.20
N GLY A 165 16.37 5.02 2.95
CA GLY A 165 16.60 4.94 4.39
C GLY A 165 18.04 4.65 4.78
N LEU A 166 18.73 3.83 3.99
CA LEU A 166 20.16 3.57 4.20
C LEU A 166 20.98 4.83 3.90
N VAL A 167 20.70 5.51 2.79
CA VAL A 167 21.35 6.77 2.43
C VAL A 167 21.17 7.83 3.51
N VAL A 168 19.93 8.00 4.00
CA VAL A 168 19.62 8.99 5.05
C VAL A 168 20.29 8.61 6.37
N THR A 169 20.34 7.33 6.72
CA THR A 169 21.06 6.87 7.93
C THR A 169 22.56 7.22 7.86
N VAL A 170 23.20 6.98 6.71
CA VAL A 170 24.61 7.36 6.50
C VAL A 170 24.79 8.88 6.60
N LEU A 171 23.88 9.65 6.00
CA LEU A 171 23.90 11.11 6.08
C LEU A 171 23.73 11.61 7.52
N GLN A 172 22.82 11.00 8.29
CA GLN A 172 22.61 11.33 9.71
C GLN A 172 23.87 11.09 10.55
N LEU A 173 24.52 9.93 10.37
CA LEU A 173 25.78 9.63 11.06
C LEU A 173 26.90 10.59 10.64
N GLY A 174 26.95 10.97 9.36
CA GLY A 174 27.89 11.98 8.85
C GLY A 174 27.70 13.36 9.49
N ILE A 175 26.45 13.85 9.57
CA ILE A 175 26.12 15.12 10.25
C ILE A 175 26.49 15.02 11.74
N ALA A 176 26.17 13.90 12.38
CA ALA A 176 26.44 13.67 13.79
C ALA A 176 27.94 13.52 14.12
N ALA A 177 28.79 13.20 13.14
CA ALA A 177 30.23 13.09 13.31
C ALA A 177 30.96 14.46 13.26
N VAL A 178 30.30 15.52 12.76
CA VAL A 178 30.91 16.85 12.68
C VAL A 178 31.27 17.41 14.06
N PRO A 179 30.39 17.37 15.08
CA PRO A 179 30.75 17.82 16.42
C PRO A 179 31.85 16.98 17.06
N PHE A 180 31.86 15.68 16.77
CA PHE A 180 32.88 14.76 17.28
C PHE A 180 34.26 15.11 16.75
N GLY A 181 34.39 15.44 15.45
CA GLY A 181 35.68 15.80 14.85
C GLY A 181 36.15 17.23 15.12
N LEU A 182 35.23 18.20 15.24
CA LEU A 182 35.59 19.63 15.36
C LEU A 182 35.61 20.15 16.80
N TYR A 183 34.76 19.61 17.67
CA TYR A 183 34.57 20.12 19.04
C TYR A 183 34.88 19.07 20.12
N ASP A 184 35.34 17.87 19.74
CA ASP A 184 35.56 16.72 20.63
C ASP A 184 34.27 16.31 21.41
N ASP A 185 33.10 16.68 20.88
CA ASP A 185 31.79 16.36 21.45
C ASP A 185 31.22 15.12 20.75
N TRP A 186 31.40 13.96 21.39
CA TRP A 186 30.91 12.67 20.92
C TRP A 186 29.42 12.43 21.24
N SER A 187 28.76 13.32 21.99
CA SER A 187 27.40 13.10 22.49
C SER A 187 26.38 12.95 21.36
N VAL A 188 26.43 13.83 20.36
CA VAL A 188 25.49 13.81 19.22
C VAL A 188 25.68 12.56 18.37
N PHE A 189 26.92 12.16 18.13
CA PHE A 189 27.25 10.95 17.40
C PHE A 189 26.74 9.70 18.11
N LEU A 190 27.01 9.57 19.42
CA LEU A 190 26.57 8.42 20.20
C LEU A 190 25.04 8.33 20.27
N LEU A 191 24.34 9.44 20.49
CA LEU A 191 22.88 9.48 20.47
C LEU A 191 22.32 9.08 19.10
N THR A 192 22.90 9.59 18.02
CA THR A 192 22.43 9.24 16.67
C THR A 192 22.64 7.75 16.39
N ALA A 193 23.82 7.21 16.71
CA ALA A 193 24.12 5.79 16.53
C ALA A 193 23.22 4.89 17.39
N ALA A 194 23.04 5.21 18.68
CA ALA A 194 22.16 4.47 19.57
C ALA A 194 20.69 4.55 19.11
N GLY A 195 20.23 5.72 18.68
CA GLY A 195 18.90 5.92 18.11
C GLY A 195 18.69 5.07 16.86
N THR A 196 19.63 5.09 15.91
CA THR A 196 19.58 4.24 14.70
C THR A 196 19.52 2.74 15.05
N LEU A 197 20.31 2.28 16.02
CA LEU A 197 20.26 0.89 16.47
C LEU A 197 18.89 0.52 17.05
N LEU A 198 18.30 1.39 17.86
CA LEU A 198 16.95 1.19 18.41
C LEU A 198 15.88 1.19 17.31
N VAL A 199 16.00 2.06 16.30
CA VAL A 199 15.11 2.05 15.13
C VAL A 199 15.17 0.70 14.42
N TYR A 200 16.38 0.21 14.13
CA TYR A 200 16.55 -1.04 13.40
C TYR A 200 16.08 -2.23 14.23
N ALA A 201 16.35 -2.24 15.54
CA ALA A 201 15.83 -3.27 16.45
C ALA A 201 14.30 -3.28 16.50
N THR A 202 13.68 -2.10 16.56
CA THR A 202 12.22 -1.95 16.59
C THR A 202 11.56 -2.36 15.27
N GLY A 203 12.14 -1.96 14.13
CA GLY A 203 11.61 -2.29 12.81
C GLY A 203 11.81 -3.75 12.42
N SER A 204 12.91 -4.38 12.85
CA SER A 204 13.28 -5.75 12.46
C SER A 204 12.57 -6.84 13.29
N MET A 205 11.61 -6.46 14.14
CA MET A 205 10.81 -7.44 14.88
C MET A 205 10.05 -8.37 13.91
N PRO A 206 10.16 -9.71 14.06
CA PRO A 206 9.49 -10.67 13.17
C PRO A 206 7.97 -10.53 13.12
N GLN A 207 7.39 -9.97 14.17
CA GLN A 207 5.96 -9.70 14.29
C GLN A 207 5.43 -8.86 13.13
N TRP A 208 6.17 -7.84 12.66
CA TRP A 208 5.77 -7.02 11.51
C TRP A 208 5.49 -7.85 10.27
N ARG A 209 6.39 -8.82 9.99
CA ARG A 209 6.24 -9.70 8.84
C ARG A 209 5.06 -10.64 9.02
N ARG A 210 4.91 -11.21 10.21
CA ARG A 210 3.85 -12.16 10.49
C ARG A 210 2.48 -11.49 10.36
N GLU A 211 2.27 -10.33 10.97
CA GLU A 211 0.98 -9.61 10.87
C GLU A 211 0.66 -9.15 9.45
N LYS A 212 1.62 -8.54 8.74
CA LYS A 212 1.34 -7.95 7.42
C LYS A 212 1.00 -8.97 6.34
N TRP A 213 1.53 -10.18 6.43
CA TRP A 213 1.34 -11.22 5.42
C TRP A 213 0.76 -12.51 6.02
N GLN A 214 0.02 -12.41 7.13
CA GLN A 214 -0.70 -13.54 7.71
C GLN A 214 -1.86 -13.93 6.80
N ALA A 215 -1.65 -14.95 5.96
CA ALA A 215 -2.70 -15.55 5.14
C ALA A 215 -2.37 -17.01 4.86
N ARG A 216 -3.40 -17.83 4.62
CA ARG A 216 -3.18 -19.17 4.08
C ARG A 216 -2.61 -19.07 2.66
N ARG A 217 -1.93 -20.13 2.22
CA ARG A 217 -1.50 -20.27 0.83
C ARG A 217 -2.46 -21.20 0.12
N GLN A 218 -3.24 -20.65 -0.79
CA GLN A 218 -4.28 -21.39 -1.49
C GLN A 218 -4.48 -20.84 -2.90
N LYS A 219 -4.76 -21.75 -3.83
CA LYS A 219 -5.27 -21.40 -5.16
C LYS A 219 -6.70 -20.85 -5.06
N LYS A 220 -6.78 -19.56 -4.80
CA LYS A 220 -8.04 -18.83 -4.70
C LYS A 220 -7.99 -17.57 -5.54
N ASP A 221 -8.92 -17.48 -6.48
CA ASP A 221 -9.06 -16.33 -7.36
C ASP A 221 -9.90 -15.28 -6.63
N VAL A 222 -9.39 -14.05 -6.59
CA VAL A 222 -9.98 -12.98 -5.78
C VAL A 222 -9.99 -11.69 -6.57
N ALA A 223 -11.15 -11.02 -6.58
CA ALA A 223 -11.32 -9.69 -7.11
C ALA A 223 -11.22 -8.64 -6.00
N LEU A 224 -10.47 -7.59 -6.27
CA LEU A 224 -10.30 -6.41 -5.42
C LEU A 224 -10.99 -5.24 -6.11
N THR A 225 -11.92 -4.61 -5.40
CA THR A 225 -12.70 -3.48 -5.91
C THR A 225 -12.93 -2.44 -4.82
N LEU A 226 -13.05 -1.18 -5.21
CA LEU A 226 -13.51 -0.10 -4.31
C LEU A 226 -15.05 0.00 -4.27
N GLY A 227 -15.74 -0.91 -4.97
CA GLY A 227 -17.19 -0.96 -5.06
C GLY A 227 -17.75 -0.11 -6.21
N ASN A 228 -19.06 0.07 -6.19
CA ASN A 228 -19.77 0.84 -7.21
C ASN A 228 -19.30 2.31 -7.28
N GLY A 229 -19.28 2.88 -8.49
CA GLY A 229 -18.76 4.23 -8.76
C GLY A 229 -17.25 4.29 -9.02
N THR A 230 -16.55 3.15 -8.96
CA THR A 230 -15.13 3.06 -9.31
C THR A 230 -14.91 2.36 -10.64
N LYS A 231 -13.83 2.73 -11.33
CA LYS A 231 -13.55 2.26 -12.68
C LYS A 231 -12.70 0.99 -12.72
N HIS A 232 -12.08 0.58 -11.61
CA HIS A 232 -11.05 -0.45 -11.65
C HIS A 232 -11.42 -1.63 -10.76
N VAL A 233 -11.33 -2.82 -11.35
CA VAL A 233 -11.35 -4.10 -10.63
C VAL A 233 -10.07 -4.85 -10.97
N ILE A 234 -9.40 -5.32 -9.93
CA ILE A 234 -8.16 -6.07 -10.03
C ILE A 234 -8.46 -7.49 -9.63
N ILE A 235 -8.38 -8.43 -10.56
CA ILE A 235 -8.55 -9.85 -10.27
C ILE A 235 -7.18 -10.48 -10.16
N VAL A 236 -6.89 -11.12 -9.04
CA VAL A 236 -5.65 -11.87 -8.82
C VAL A 236 -5.97 -13.35 -8.86
N GLN A 237 -5.38 -14.05 -9.82
CA GLN A 237 -5.47 -15.50 -9.96
C GLN A 237 -4.69 -16.19 -8.84
N GLY A 238 -5.30 -17.19 -8.23
CA GLY A 238 -4.70 -17.99 -7.18
C GLY A 238 -3.58 -18.90 -7.70
N ALA A 239 -2.50 -19.03 -6.93
CA ALA A 239 -1.40 -19.94 -7.21
C ALA A 239 -1.09 -20.80 -5.96
N ASP A 240 -0.41 -21.94 -6.13
CA ASP A 240 -0.05 -22.82 -4.99
C ASP A 240 0.84 -22.08 -3.97
N SER A 241 1.69 -21.19 -4.44
CA SER A 241 2.57 -20.35 -3.61
C SER A 241 1.97 -18.98 -3.26
N GLY A 242 0.80 -18.65 -3.82
CA GLY A 242 0.12 -17.37 -3.63
C GLY A 242 -0.49 -17.21 -2.24
N LEU A 243 -0.62 -15.96 -1.78
CA LEU A 243 -1.33 -15.66 -0.53
C LEU A 243 -2.83 -15.57 -0.80
N ASP A 244 -3.66 -16.15 0.07
CA ASP A 244 -5.10 -15.94 0.03
C ASP A 244 -5.42 -14.49 0.42
N LEU A 245 -5.79 -13.69 -0.57
CA LEU A 245 -6.09 -12.27 -0.38
C LEU A 245 -7.39 -12.05 0.41
N GLU A 246 -8.33 -13.01 0.40
CA GLU A 246 -9.55 -12.95 1.21
C GLU A 246 -9.24 -13.12 2.70
N ASP A 247 -8.30 -14.02 3.04
CA ASP A 247 -7.80 -14.17 4.40
C ASP A 247 -6.98 -12.96 4.83
N LEU A 248 -6.12 -12.47 3.95
CA LEU A 248 -5.32 -11.28 4.20
C LEU A 248 -6.20 -10.07 4.52
N ALA A 249 -7.36 -9.96 3.86
CA ALA A 249 -8.35 -8.92 4.11
C ALA A 249 -8.98 -8.98 5.51
N ALA A 250 -8.99 -10.14 6.17
CA ALA A 250 -9.49 -10.27 7.54
C ALA A 250 -8.52 -9.68 8.58
N ASN A 251 -7.24 -9.47 8.22
CA ASN A 251 -6.21 -8.89 9.09
C ASN A 251 -6.09 -9.60 10.45
N ILE A 252 -6.03 -10.94 10.43
CA ILE A 252 -5.93 -11.75 11.65
C ILE A 252 -4.49 -11.68 12.16
N ALA A 253 -4.27 -11.04 13.30
CA ALA A 253 -2.97 -10.95 13.94
C ALA A 253 -2.63 -12.24 14.74
N PRO A 254 -1.44 -12.83 14.56
CA PRO A 254 -1.00 -13.96 15.37
C PRO A 254 -0.61 -13.53 16.80
N ASP A 255 -1.12 -14.24 17.80
CA ASP A 255 -0.77 -14.04 19.22
C ASP A 255 0.64 -14.58 19.51
N MET A 256 1.56 -13.70 19.91
CA MET A 256 2.95 -14.03 20.23
C MET A 256 3.38 -13.42 21.56
N PHE A 257 3.59 -14.24 22.59
CA PHE A 257 4.03 -13.75 23.90
C PHE A 257 5.37 -13.02 23.86
N SER A 258 6.28 -13.46 22.97
CA SER A 258 7.57 -12.80 22.74
C SER A 258 7.43 -11.33 22.38
N THR A 259 6.37 -10.96 21.65
CA THR A 259 6.15 -9.59 21.19
C THR A 259 5.96 -8.66 22.36
N ARG A 260 5.17 -9.05 23.37
CA ARG A 260 4.98 -8.28 24.61
C ARG A 260 6.29 -8.03 25.34
N ILE A 261 7.16 -9.05 25.43
CA ILE A 261 8.47 -8.92 26.07
C ILE A 261 9.35 -7.93 25.29
N TYR A 262 9.50 -8.14 23.97
CA TYR A 262 10.36 -7.30 23.14
C TYR A 262 9.87 -5.86 23.06
N THR A 263 8.57 -5.61 22.91
CA THR A 263 8.02 -4.25 22.90
C THR A 263 8.15 -3.56 24.25
N SER A 264 8.02 -4.30 25.36
CA SER A 264 8.24 -3.74 26.70
C SER A 264 9.70 -3.34 26.90
N ALA A 265 10.64 -4.22 26.52
CA ALA A 265 12.07 -3.92 26.60
C ALA A 265 12.45 -2.72 25.71
N LEU A 266 11.96 -2.68 24.46
CA LEU A 266 12.20 -1.56 23.55
C LEU A 266 11.60 -0.25 24.08
N ALA A 267 10.40 -0.28 24.66
CA ALA A 267 9.80 0.91 25.27
C ALA A 267 10.67 1.45 26.42
N VAL A 268 11.21 0.57 27.28
CA VAL A 268 12.15 0.99 28.33
C VAL A 268 13.41 1.59 27.72
N PHE A 269 14.00 0.99 26.68
CA PHE A 269 15.17 1.56 26.01
C PHE A 269 14.89 2.90 25.34
N TRP A 270 13.72 3.09 24.74
CA TRP A 270 13.32 4.38 24.17
C TRP A 270 13.13 5.46 25.26
N LEU A 271 12.61 5.11 26.44
CA LEU A 271 12.50 6.03 27.56
C LEU A 271 13.86 6.39 28.16
N LEU A 272 14.76 5.42 28.30
CA LEU A 272 16.14 5.66 28.71
C LEU A 272 16.86 6.54 27.69
N PHE A 273 16.67 6.28 26.40
CA PHE A 273 17.22 7.10 25.33
C PHE A 273 16.72 8.55 25.40
N LEU A 274 15.41 8.76 25.63
CA LEU A 274 14.85 10.09 25.85
C LEU A 274 15.52 10.79 27.03
N PHE A 275 15.64 10.11 28.17
CA PHE A 275 16.28 10.67 29.36
C PHE A 275 17.75 11.01 29.13
N THR A 276 18.50 10.17 28.41
CA THR A 276 19.88 10.48 28.04
C THR A 276 19.96 11.66 27.07
N SER A 277 19.01 11.79 26.15
CA SER A 277 19.00 12.88 25.17
C SER A 277 18.82 14.26 25.80
N THR A 278 18.11 14.38 26.93
CA THR A 278 17.93 15.66 27.64
C THR A 278 19.18 16.11 28.40
N ALA A 279 20.14 15.20 28.64
CA ALA A 279 21.40 15.54 29.28
C ALA A 279 22.37 16.28 28.33
N VAL A 280 22.11 16.28 27.02
CA VAL A 280 22.98 16.95 26.03
C VAL A 280 22.66 18.44 25.99
N GLN A 281 23.62 19.26 26.44
CA GLN A 281 23.49 20.71 26.52
C GLN A 281 24.28 21.45 25.43
N SER A 282 25.22 20.78 24.75
CA SER A 282 26.11 21.32 23.74
C SER A 282 25.70 20.91 22.31
N HIS A 283 25.99 21.78 21.34
CA HIS A 283 25.87 21.50 19.89
C HIS A 283 24.54 20.86 19.44
N THR A 284 23.45 21.18 20.13
CA THR A 284 22.17 20.50 19.97
C THR A 284 21.52 20.72 18.59
N TRP A 285 21.91 21.78 17.87
CA TRP A 285 21.51 22.02 16.48
C TRP A 285 21.86 20.88 15.52
N PHE A 286 22.95 20.14 15.76
CA PHE A 286 23.27 18.96 14.96
C PHE A 286 22.28 17.82 15.21
N LEU A 287 21.84 17.64 16.45
CA LEU A 287 20.78 16.68 16.79
C LEU A 287 19.45 17.10 16.15
N LEU A 288 19.14 18.41 16.09
CA LEU A 288 17.98 18.94 15.38
C LEU A 288 18.03 18.63 13.88
N ALA A 289 19.17 18.87 13.26
CA ALA A 289 19.37 18.59 11.84
C ALA A 289 19.20 17.08 11.55
N VAL A 290 19.80 16.21 12.37
CA VAL A 290 19.67 14.76 12.27
C VAL A 290 18.22 14.33 12.41
N GLY A 291 17.55 14.69 13.51
CA GLY A 291 16.18 14.26 13.77
C GLY A 291 15.18 14.87 12.79
N GLY A 292 15.38 16.12 12.37
CA GLY A 292 14.57 16.81 11.35
C GLY A 292 14.68 16.15 9.98
N LEU A 293 15.89 15.84 9.54
CA LEU A 293 16.12 15.08 8.31
C LEU A 293 15.43 13.70 8.36
N GLY A 294 15.50 13.03 9.51
CA GLY A 294 14.83 11.76 9.72
C GLY A 294 13.30 11.86 9.72
N MET A 295 12.73 12.92 10.30
CA MET A 295 11.29 13.17 10.24
C MET A 295 10.81 13.36 8.81
N LEU A 296 11.53 14.17 8.02
CA LEU A 296 11.24 14.38 6.61
C LEU A 296 11.31 13.07 5.83
N HIS A 297 12.35 12.26 6.07
CA HIS A 297 12.49 10.94 5.45
C HIS A 297 11.33 10.01 5.81
N ASN A 298 10.98 9.91 7.10
CA ASN A 298 9.89 9.06 7.56
C ASN A 298 8.54 9.50 6.96
N LEU A 299 8.32 10.80 6.78
CA LEU A 299 7.13 11.32 6.10
C LEU A 299 7.07 10.87 4.63
N ILE A 300 8.20 10.98 3.91
CA ILE A 300 8.31 10.52 2.53
C ILE A 300 8.05 9.01 2.45
N VAL A 301 8.67 8.21 3.33
CA VAL A 301 8.47 6.76 3.40
C VAL A 301 7.01 6.39 3.68
N ALA A 302 6.37 7.08 4.64
CA ALA A 302 4.97 6.87 5.00
C ALA A 302 4.01 7.25 3.85
N GLY A 303 4.37 8.22 3.01
CA GLY A 303 3.54 8.71 1.90
C GLY A 303 3.83 8.06 0.54
N ALA A 304 5.01 7.48 0.34
CA ALA A 304 5.46 7.02 -0.97
C ALA A 304 4.58 5.87 -1.51
N PRO A 305 4.12 5.95 -2.77
CA PRO A 305 3.54 4.81 -3.45
C PRO A 305 4.63 3.79 -3.77
N ARG A 306 4.30 2.50 -3.69
CA ARG A 306 5.25 1.40 -3.91
C ARG A 306 4.65 0.40 -4.90
N SER A 307 5.53 -0.32 -5.60
CA SER A 307 5.11 -1.38 -6.51
C SER A 307 4.54 -2.59 -5.73
N PRO A 308 3.70 -3.43 -6.35
CA PRO A 308 3.17 -4.63 -5.71
C PRO A 308 4.25 -5.55 -5.14
N SER A 309 5.33 -5.77 -5.88
CA SER A 309 6.46 -6.60 -5.43
C SER A 309 7.16 -6.00 -4.19
N SER A 310 7.30 -4.67 -4.13
CA SER A 310 7.84 -3.96 -2.97
C SER A 310 6.93 -4.00 -1.74
N LEU A 311 5.63 -4.18 -1.94
CA LEU A 311 4.65 -4.45 -0.88
C LEU A 311 4.59 -5.94 -0.47
N GLY A 312 5.39 -6.81 -1.11
CA GLY A 312 5.40 -8.24 -0.86
C GLY A 312 4.26 -9.00 -1.55
N LEU A 313 3.61 -8.38 -2.53
CA LEU A 313 2.58 -8.96 -3.40
C LEU A 313 3.12 -9.00 -4.85
N PRO A 314 4.05 -9.90 -5.19
CA PRO A 314 4.62 -9.96 -6.53
C PRO A 314 3.58 -10.52 -7.51
N ILE A 315 2.81 -9.62 -8.11
CA ILE A 315 1.81 -9.93 -9.15
C ILE A 315 2.24 -9.31 -10.48
N GLU A 316 1.87 -9.97 -11.56
CA GLU A 316 2.15 -9.56 -12.93
C GLU A 316 0.85 -9.62 -13.74
N LEU A 317 0.71 -8.71 -14.71
CA LEU A 317 -0.47 -8.66 -15.56
C LEU A 317 -0.51 -9.93 -16.41
N SER A 318 -1.62 -10.67 -16.34
CA SER A 318 -1.80 -11.89 -17.12
C SER A 318 -1.82 -11.57 -18.59
N LYS A 319 -1.11 -12.38 -19.37
CA LYS A 319 -1.10 -12.30 -20.82
C LYS A 319 -1.53 -13.63 -21.42
N VAL A 320 -2.35 -13.57 -22.46
CA VAL A 320 -2.74 -14.72 -23.26
C VAL A 320 -1.87 -14.74 -24.51
N SER A 321 -1.16 -15.84 -24.73
CA SER A 321 -0.45 -16.07 -25.97
C SER A 321 -1.47 -16.42 -27.05
N ALA A 322 -1.69 -15.51 -28.00
CA ALA A 322 -2.46 -15.78 -29.19
C ALA A 322 -1.48 -16.07 -30.35
N ASP A 323 -1.55 -17.28 -30.89
CA ASP A 323 -0.71 -17.71 -32.02
C ASP A 323 -1.37 -17.27 -33.33
N VAL A 324 -1.35 -15.96 -33.59
CA VAL A 324 -1.88 -15.38 -34.83
C VAL A 324 -0.70 -15.13 -35.77
N GLY A 325 -0.53 -16.02 -36.76
CA GLY A 325 0.41 -15.81 -37.87
C GLY A 325 1.88 -16.15 -37.59
N GLY A 326 2.19 -16.94 -36.56
CA GLY A 326 3.56 -17.44 -36.29
C GLY A 326 4.47 -16.47 -35.53
N THR A 327 3.95 -15.31 -35.12
CA THR A 327 4.57 -14.43 -34.12
C THR A 327 3.79 -14.54 -32.81
N PRO A 328 4.40 -14.96 -31.69
CA PRO A 328 3.72 -14.98 -30.41
C PRO A 328 3.38 -13.55 -29.99
N HIS A 329 2.11 -13.16 -30.17
CA HIS A 329 1.56 -11.95 -29.59
C HIS A 329 0.99 -12.31 -28.21
N GLU A 330 1.57 -11.73 -27.17
CA GLU A 330 1.07 -11.83 -25.81
C GLU A 330 0.12 -10.66 -25.54
N ASP A 331 -1.19 -10.91 -25.63
CA ASP A 331 -2.18 -9.89 -25.35
C ASP A 331 -2.51 -9.86 -23.86
N PRO A 332 -2.48 -8.68 -23.21
CA PRO A 332 -2.83 -8.56 -21.81
C PRO A 332 -4.32 -8.84 -21.57
N VAL A 333 -4.64 -9.56 -20.49
CA VAL A 333 -6.02 -9.90 -20.11
C VAL A 333 -6.66 -8.72 -19.41
N ILE A 334 -7.26 -7.84 -20.21
CA ILE A 334 -7.95 -6.63 -19.77
C ILE A 334 -9.32 -6.59 -20.43
N PHE A 335 -10.37 -6.41 -19.63
CA PHE A 335 -11.73 -6.19 -20.07
C PHE A 335 -12.10 -4.75 -19.76
N ALA A 336 -12.27 -3.92 -20.79
CA ALA A 336 -12.51 -2.50 -20.64
C ALA A 336 -13.61 -2.08 -21.61
N GLU A 337 -14.82 -1.85 -21.07
CA GLU A 337 -15.99 -1.53 -21.87
C GLU A 337 -16.66 -0.22 -21.43
N THR A 338 -17.44 0.34 -22.35
CA THR A 338 -18.13 1.63 -22.12
C THR A 338 -19.32 1.51 -21.17
N LYS A 339 -19.74 0.29 -20.84
CA LYS A 339 -20.71 0.01 -19.78
C LYS A 339 -20.20 -1.09 -18.85
N VAL A 340 -20.50 -0.91 -17.56
CA VAL A 340 -20.16 -1.85 -16.49
C VAL A 340 -20.72 -3.25 -16.80
N MET A 341 -22.01 -3.34 -17.16
CA MET A 341 -22.66 -4.61 -17.48
C MET A 341 -21.95 -5.37 -18.61
N TRP A 342 -21.55 -4.68 -19.67
CA TRP A 342 -20.85 -5.30 -20.80
C TRP A 342 -19.48 -5.83 -20.39
N THR A 343 -18.78 -5.08 -19.55
CA THR A 343 -17.48 -5.52 -19.00
C THR A 343 -17.63 -6.80 -18.18
N LEU A 344 -18.67 -6.88 -17.34
CA LEU A 344 -18.96 -8.07 -16.53
C LEU A 344 -19.38 -9.26 -17.39
N MET A 345 -20.18 -9.03 -18.43
CA MET A 345 -20.62 -10.06 -19.38
C MET A 345 -19.44 -10.64 -20.18
N GLU A 346 -18.52 -9.78 -20.64
CA GLU A 346 -17.30 -10.23 -21.32
C GLU A 346 -16.37 -11.00 -20.38
N LEU A 347 -16.22 -10.54 -19.14
CA LEU A 347 -15.47 -11.25 -18.13
C LEU A 347 -16.04 -12.67 -17.91
N GLU A 348 -17.36 -12.80 -17.82
CA GLU A 348 -18.07 -14.08 -17.64
C GLU A 348 -17.92 -15.01 -18.86
N MET A 349 -17.87 -14.45 -20.07
CA MET A 349 -17.65 -15.24 -21.29
C MET A 349 -16.26 -15.86 -21.35
N ASN A 350 -15.26 -15.21 -20.76
CA ASN A 350 -13.87 -15.67 -20.75
C ASN A 350 -13.55 -16.49 -19.49
N TYR A 351 -14.20 -16.18 -18.36
CA TYR A 351 -14.01 -16.84 -17.08
C TYR A 351 -15.37 -17.10 -16.41
N GLU A 352 -15.73 -18.38 -16.34
CA GLU A 352 -16.99 -18.81 -15.72
C GLU A 352 -17.11 -18.34 -14.27
N ASN A 353 -18.28 -17.81 -13.90
CA ASN A 353 -18.65 -17.28 -12.59
C ASN A 353 -17.95 -15.99 -12.14
N TRP A 354 -16.96 -15.48 -12.89
CA TRP A 354 -16.22 -14.28 -12.47
C TRP A 354 -17.05 -13.00 -12.60
N GLY A 355 -17.75 -12.82 -13.73
CA GLY A 355 -18.62 -11.67 -13.94
C GLY A 355 -19.85 -11.74 -13.04
N LYS A 356 -20.43 -12.93 -12.90
CA LYS A 356 -21.60 -13.18 -12.06
C LYS A 356 -21.35 -12.87 -10.58
N SER A 357 -20.16 -13.20 -10.08
CA SER A 357 -19.77 -12.93 -8.69
C SER A 357 -19.65 -11.43 -8.37
N LEU A 358 -19.37 -10.60 -9.36
CA LEU A 358 -19.27 -9.14 -9.22
C LEU A 358 -20.59 -8.41 -9.47
N LEU A 359 -21.57 -9.08 -10.09
CA LEU A 359 -22.83 -8.50 -10.51
C LEU A 359 -23.58 -7.82 -9.35
N GLY A 360 -23.67 -8.49 -8.20
CA GLY A 360 -24.38 -7.97 -7.03
C GLY A 360 -23.77 -6.70 -6.42
N GLU A 361 -22.46 -6.49 -6.60
CA GLU A 361 -21.77 -5.30 -6.08
C GLU A 361 -22.01 -4.07 -6.96
N PHE A 362 -21.97 -4.24 -8.28
CA PHE A 362 -22.15 -3.12 -9.22
C PHE A 362 -23.61 -2.84 -9.57
N PHE A 363 -24.47 -3.86 -9.51
CA PHE A 363 -25.90 -3.79 -9.83
C PHE A 363 -26.74 -4.42 -8.72
N PRO A 364 -26.89 -3.75 -7.56
CA PRO A 364 -27.73 -4.24 -6.45
C PRO A 364 -29.24 -4.15 -6.73
N GLY A 365 -29.64 -3.53 -7.84
CA GLY A 365 -31.03 -3.36 -8.25
C GLY A 365 -31.51 -4.44 -9.23
N ASN A 366 -32.72 -4.23 -9.76
CA ASN A 366 -33.28 -5.12 -10.78
C ASN A 366 -32.54 -4.95 -12.12
N LEU A 367 -32.30 -6.07 -12.79
CA LEU A 367 -31.70 -6.11 -14.12
C LEU A 367 -32.77 -5.82 -15.18
N MET A 368 -32.33 -5.39 -16.36
CA MET A 368 -33.23 -5.30 -17.50
C MET A 368 -33.59 -6.70 -17.99
N SER A 369 -34.77 -6.86 -18.59
CA SER A 369 -35.27 -8.17 -19.05
C SER A 369 -34.30 -8.90 -19.98
N TRP A 370 -33.60 -8.18 -20.87
CA TRP A 370 -32.59 -8.77 -21.75
C TRP A 370 -31.30 -9.16 -21.01
N GLU A 371 -30.94 -8.45 -19.94
CA GLU A 371 -29.79 -8.77 -19.09
C GLU A 371 -30.10 -10.03 -18.28
N GLU A 372 -31.31 -10.15 -17.73
CA GLU A 372 -31.77 -11.37 -17.06
C GLU A 372 -31.75 -12.57 -18.00
N GLN A 373 -32.25 -12.40 -19.24
CA GLN A 373 -32.17 -13.43 -20.28
C GLN A 373 -30.71 -13.83 -20.55
N TRP A 374 -29.81 -12.86 -20.64
CA TRP A 374 -28.38 -13.12 -20.86
C TRP A 374 -27.73 -13.91 -19.72
N TRP A 375 -27.96 -13.50 -18.47
CA TRP A 375 -27.39 -14.15 -17.28
C TRP A 375 -27.97 -15.54 -17.02
N ASN A 376 -29.22 -15.79 -17.45
CA ASN A 376 -29.88 -17.09 -17.34
C ASN A 376 -29.56 -18.04 -18.52
N SER A 377 -29.16 -17.51 -19.68
CA SER A 377 -28.74 -18.34 -20.81
C SER A 377 -27.47 -19.11 -20.47
N SER A 378 -27.42 -20.40 -20.83
CA SER A 378 -26.23 -21.24 -20.72
C SER A 378 -25.48 -21.38 -22.05
N ASP A 379 -26.06 -20.91 -23.17
CA ASP A 379 -25.47 -21.03 -24.51
C ASP A 379 -24.52 -19.84 -24.78
N PRO A 380 -23.21 -20.09 -25.00
CA PRO A 380 -22.26 -19.03 -25.35
C PRO A 380 -22.62 -18.26 -26.63
N GLN A 381 -23.25 -18.91 -27.62
CA GLN A 381 -23.61 -18.25 -28.88
C GLN A 381 -24.79 -17.30 -28.69
N GLU A 382 -25.81 -17.73 -27.95
CA GLU A 382 -26.93 -16.88 -27.55
C GLU A 382 -26.44 -15.66 -26.75
N ARG A 383 -25.55 -15.87 -25.77
CA ARG A 383 -24.93 -14.78 -24.99
C ARG A 383 -24.21 -13.77 -25.88
N ARG A 384 -23.42 -14.23 -26.85
CA ARG A 384 -22.72 -13.35 -27.82
C ARG A 384 -23.71 -12.53 -28.65
N LEU A 385 -24.74 -13.19 -29.18
CA LEU A 385 -25.73 -12.56 -30.03
C LEU A 385 -26.55 -11.51 -29.29
N LEU A 386 -27.01 -11.80 -28.07
CA LEU A 386 -27.73 -10.86 -27.21
C LEU A 386 -26.87 -9.64 -26.85
N LEU A 387 -25.61 -9.86 -26.45
CA LEU A 387 -24.68 -8.77 -26.13
C LEU A 387 -24.42 -7.88 -27.35
N ARG A 388 -24.19 -8.49 -28.52
CA ARG A 388 -23.96 -7.78 -29.78
C ARG A 388 -25.17 -6.94 -30.18
N GLN A 389 -26.37 -7.51 -30.15
CA GLN A 389 -27.61 -6.76 -30.42
C GLN A 389 -27.82 -5.59 -29.45
N ALA A 390 -27.47 -5.76 -28.17
CA ALA A 390 -27.56 -4.69 -27.18
C ALA A 390 -26.56 -3.56 -27.45
N LYS A 391 -25.32 -3.88 -27.83
CA LYS A 391 -24.30 -2.90 -28.25
C LYS A 391 -24.74 -2.14 -29.51
N GLU A 392 -25.20 -2.86 -30.54
CA GLU A 392 -25.69 -2.27 -31.80
C GLU A 392 -26.85 -1.29 -31.57
N LYS A 393 -27.89 -1.71 -30.83
CA LYS A 393 -29.02 -0.83 -30.49
C LYS A 393 -28.58 0.42 -29.72
N PHE A 394 -27.63 0.27 -28.78
CA PHE A 394 -27.12 1.39 -28.01
C PHE A 394 -26.37 2.40 -28.88
N PHE A 395 -25.52 1.93 -29.80
CA PHE A 395 -24.76 2.82 -30.68
C PHE A 395 -25.64 3.46 -31.75
N GLN A 396 -26.60 2.74 -32.34
CA GLN A 396 -27.59 3.32 -33.26
C GLN A 396 -28.36 4.46 -32.60
N LYS A 397 -28.82 4.28 -31.36
CA LYS A 397 -29.55 5.31 -30.61
C LYS A 397 -28.70 6.55 -30.25
N ARG A 398 -27.37 6.44 -30.21
CA ARG A 398 -26.47 7.58 -29.97
C ARG A 398 -26.02 8.30 -31.24
N MET A 399 -26.19 7.67 -32.40
CA MET A 399 -25.85 8.22 -33.71
C MET A 399 -27.04 8.92 -34.37
N ALA A 400 -28.26 8.51 -34.03
CA ALA A 400 -29.50 9.23 -34.30
C ALA A 400 -29.70 10.35 -33.28
#